data_AF-A0A938WCK2-F1
#
_entry.id   AF-A0A938WCK2-F1
#
_cell.length_a   1.000
_cell.length_b   1.000
_cell.length_c   1.000
_cell.angle_alpha   90.00
_cell.angle_beta   90.00
_cell.angle_gamma   90.00
#
_symmetry.space_group_name_H-M   'P 1'
#
loop_
_entity.id
_entity.type
_entity.pdbx_description
1 polymer ?
#
loop_
_entity_poly.entity_id
_entity_poly.type
_entity_poly.pdbx_seq_one_letter_code
_entity_poly.pdbx_strand_id
1 'polypeptide(L)'
;MTSIASSYSSNRFTIARWFDTNIRWLNIASLALLFVLVAIYIVQVNRSVSTGYQIRELESQIHELTLLNQKLEITTQQAQSLETVTRATAMLGLVRADRPEYLQTAGPSYALAE
;
A
#
# COMPACT_ATOMS: atom_id res chain seq x y z
N MET A 1 -22.46 5.76 -69.67
CA MET A 1 -21.98 5.38 -68.32
C MET A 1 -21.04 6.46 -67.83
N THR A 2 -21.57 7.59 -67.37
CA THR A 2 -20.76 8.75 -66.93
C THR A 2 -21.60 9.60 -65.97
N SER A 3 -21.45 9.36 -64.66
CA SER A 3 -21.75 10.39 -63.63
C SER A 3 -21.36 9.87 -62.24
N ILE A 4 -20.09 9.99 -61.85
CA ILE A 4 -19.68 9.80 -60.43
C ILE A 4 -18.49 10.71 -60.07
N ALA A 5 -18.52 11.99 -60.45
CA ALA A 5 -17.42 12.90 -60.09
C ALA A 5 -17.88 14.35 -59.88
N SER A 6 -18.77 14.59 -58.92
CA SER A 6 -19.13 15.96 -58.52
C SER A 6 -19.77 16.02 -57.12
N SER A 7 -19.03 15.72 -56.04
CA SER A 7 -19.52 16.08 -54.68
C SER A 7 -18.44 16.10 -53.58
N TYR A 8 -17.35 16.86 -53.73
CA TYR A 8 -16.37 16.99 -52.63
C TYR A 8 -15.78 18.39 -52.37
N SER A 9 -16.14 19.46 -53.11
CA SER A 9 -15.42 20.75 -52.99
C SER A 9 -16.14 21.89 -52.25
N SER A 10 -17.35 21.70 -51.71
CA SER A 10 -18.13 22.82 -51.13
C SER A 10 -17.96 23.05 -49.62
N ASN A 11 -17.29 22.16 -48.88
CA ASN A 11 -17.28 22.22 -47.40
C ASN A 11 -16.29 23.22 -46.79
N ARG A 12 -15.26 23.69 -47.50
CA ARG A 12 -14.24 24.57 -46.87
C ARG A 12 -14.68 26.02 -46.74
N PHE A 13 -15.58 26.49 -47.62
CA PHE A 13 -16.06 27.88 -47.63
C PHE A 13 -17.24 28.15 -46.69
N THR A 14 -18.07 27.14 -46.44
CA THR A 14 -19.23 27.23 -45.54
C THR A 14 -18.82 27.21 -44.07
N ILE A 15 -17.78 26.44 -43.70
CA ILE A 15 -17.29 26.35 -42.32
C ILE A 15 -16.73 27.69 -41.84
N ALA A 16 -15.88 28.35 -42.62
CA ALA A 16 -15.24 29.61 -42.22
C ALA A 16 -16.25 30.74 -41.92
N ARG A 17 -17.26 30.93 -42.79
CA ARG A 17 -18.29 31.96 -42.59
C ARG A 17 -19.22 31.68 -41.42
N TRP A 18 -19.45 30.40 -41.11
CA TRP A 18 -20.21 29.98 -39.94
C TRP A 18 -19.46 30.30 -38.64
N PHE A 19 -18.14 30.10 -38.62
CA PHE A 19 -17.30 30.47 -37.48
C PHE A 19 -17.31 31.98 -37.22
N ASP A 20 -17.22 32.81 -38.25
CA ASP A 20 -17.24 34.28 -38.09
C ASP A 20 -18.56 34.79 -37.49
N THR A 21 -19.68 34.20 -37.91
CA THR A 21 -21.02 34.59 -37.42
C THR A 21 -21.24 34.17 -35.96
N ASN A 22 -20.66 33.02 -35.56
CA ASN A 22 -20.89 32.42 -34.24
C ASN A 22 -19.72 32.59 -33.26
N ILE A 23 -18.68 33.34 -33.62
CA ILE A 23 -17.46 33.50 -32.84
C ILE A 23 -17.72 33.95 -31.39
N ARG A 24 -18.72 34.82 -31.19
CA ARG A 24 -19.10 35.33 -29.85
C ARG A 24 -19.68 34.23 -28.97
N TRP A 25 -20.58 33.41 -29.52
CA TRP A 25 -21.16 32.27 -28.82
C TRP A 25 -20.14 31.18 -28.54
N LEU A 26 -19.22 30.94 -29.48
CA LEU A 26 -18.16 29.95 -29.34
C LEU A 26 -17.16 30.34 -28.25
N ASN A 27 -16.84 31.63 -28.12
CA ASN A 27 -16.03 32.15 -27.02
C ASN A 27 -16.72 32.05 -25.65
N ILE A 28 -18.03 32.31 -25.58
CA ILE A 28 -18.80 32.15 -24.34
C ILE A 28 -18.85 30.66 -23.94
N ALA A 29 -19.09 29.77 -24.91
CA ALA A 29 -19.12 28.33 -24.68
C ALA A 29 -17.75 27.80 -24.24
N SER A 30 -16.66 28.26 -24.85
CA SER A 30 -15.30 27.84 -24.48
C SER A 30 -14.91 28.36 -23.10
N LEU A 31 -15.29 29.59 -22.74
CA LEU A 31 -15.10 30.13 -21.40
C LEU A 31 -15.88 29.34 -20.36
N ALA A 32 -17.16 29.05 -20.62
CA ALA A 32 -17.99 28.23 -19.74
C ALA A 32 -17.41 26.82 -19.55
N LEU A 33 -16.96 26.20 -20.65
CA LEU A 33 -16.30 24.89 -20.61
C LEU A 33 -15.03 24.93 -19.74
N LEU A 34 -14.23 25.99 -19.84
CA LEU A 34 -13.04 26.18 -19.03
C LEU A 34 -13.39 26.25 -17.53
N PHE A 35 -14.42 27.00 -17.16
CA PHE A 35 -14.90 27.04 -15.77
C PHE A 35 -15.36 25.66 -15.27
N VAL A 36 -16.10 24.91 -16.09
CA VAL A 36 -16.54 23.55 -15.74
C VAL A 36 -15.34 22.62 -15.54
N LEU A 37 -14.34 22.67 -16.43
CA LEU A 37 -13.10 21.88 -16.31
C LEU A 37 -12.34 22.21 -15.02
N VAL A 38 -12.23 23.50 -14.68
CA VAL A 38 -11.58 23.94 -13.43
C VAL A 38 -12.34 23.41 -12.21
N ALA A 39 -13.67 23.50 -12.20
CA ALA A 39 -14.48 22.97 -11.10
C ALA A 39 -14.32 21.46 -10.94
N ILE A 40 -14.34 20.70 -12.04
CA ILE A 40 -14.10 19.26 -12.04
C ILE A 40 -12.70 18.94 -11.50
N TYR A 41 -11.69 19.68 -11.94
CA TYR A 41 -10.31 19.49 -11.49
C TYR A 41 -10.17 19.69 -9.98
N ILE A 42 -10.77 20.75 -9.43
CA ILE A 42 -10.76 21.01 -7.98
C ILE A 42 -11.43 19.86 -7.22
N VAL A 43 -12.59 19.38 -7.68
CA VAL A 43 -13.27 18.25 -7.05
C VAL A 43 -12.42 16.97 -7.14
N GLN A 44 -11.79 16.71 -8.28
CA GLN A 44 -10.93 15.55 -8.48
C GLN A 44 -9.71 15.58 -7.55
N VAL A 45 -9.02 16.72 -7.45
CA VAL A 45 -7.88 16.89 -6.55
C VAL A 45 -8.30 16.68 -5.09
N ASN A 46 -9.42 17.28 -4.68
CA ASN A 46 -9.94 17.12 -3.32
C ASN A 46 -10.33 15.67 -2.99
N ARG A 47 -10.89 14.93 -3.97
CA ARG A 47 -11.18 13.50 -3.81
C ARG A 47 -9.90 12.67 -3.72
N SER A 48 -8.90 12.95 -4.55
CA SER A 48 -7.60 12.26 -4.51
C SER A 48 -6.89 12.43 -3.18
N VAL A 49 -6.96 13.61 -2.57
CA VAL A 49 -6.43 13.85 -1.21
C VAL A 49 -7.13 12.96 -0.18
N SER A 50 -8.46 12.83 -0.25
CA SER A 50 -9.23 11.94 0.63
C SER A 50 -8.84 10.47 0.45
N THR A 51 -8.54 10.03 -0.77
CA THR A 51 -8.07 8.67 -1.05
C THR A 51 -6.69 8.43 -0.46
N GLY A 52 -5.80 9.43 -0.50
CA GLY A 52 -4.47 9.33 0.14
C GLY A 52 -4.54 9.10 1.65
N TYR A 53 -5.46 9.79 2.35
CA TYR A 53 -5.69 9.55 3.78
C TYR A 53 -6.23 8.15 4.06
N GLN A 54 -7.15 7.65 3.24
CA GLN A 54 -7.68 6.29 3.38
C GLN A 54 -6.60 5.22 3.16
N ILE A 55 -5.71 5.42 2.19
CA ILE A 55 -4.58 4.52 1.96
C ILE A 55 -3.67 4.47 3.18
N ARG A 56 -3.31 5.62 3.73
CA ARG A 56 -2.42 5.69 4.91
C ARG A 56 -3.03 5.02 6.15
N GLU A 57 -4.33 5.16 6.33
CA GLU A 57 -5.07 4.48 7.40
C GLU A 57 -5.06 2.95 7.22
N LEU A 58 -5.31 2.48 5.99
CA LEU A 58 -5.23 1.05 5.66
C LEU A 58 -3.81 0.49 5.85
N GLU A 59 -2.77 1.24 5.45
CA GLU A 59 -1.37 0.87 5.70
C GLU A 59 -1.07 0.73 7.19
N SER A 60 -1.58 1.66 8.01
CA SER A 60 -1.42 1.60 9.47
C SER A 60 -2.08 0.34 10.05
N GLN A 61 -3.29 0.01 9.61
CA GLN A 61 -4.01 -1.18 10.08
C GLN A 61 -3.30 -2.48 9.67
N ILE A 62 -2.77 -2.55 8.44
CA ILE A 62 -1.98 -3.70 7.98
C ILE A 62 -0.72 -3.86 8.83
N HIS A 63 -0.04 -2.76 9.14
CA HIS A 63 1.16 -2.79 9.97
C HIS A 63 0.85 -3.29 11.39
N GLU A 64 -0.22 -2.79 12.01
CA GLU A 64 -0.68 -3.25 13.33
C GLU A 64 -1.04 -4.74 13.33
N LEU A 65 -1.82 -5.19 12.35
CA LEU A 65 -2.18 -6.61 12.21
C LEU A 65 -0.96 -7.50 12.05
N THR A 66 0.05 -7.04 11.29
CA THR A 66 1.29 -7.79 11.07
C THR A 66 2.08 -7.95 12.36
N LEU A 67 2.22 -6.86 13.14
CA LEU A 67 2.88 -6.90 14.45
C LEU A 67 2.14 -7.83 15.42
N LEU A 68 0.81 -7.80 15.42
CA LEU A 68 -0.01 -8.65 16.26
C LEU A 68 0.14 -10.13 15.89
N ASN A 69 0.21 -10.44 14.59
CA ASN A 69 0.45 -11.79 14.09
C ASN A 69 1.84 -12.31 14.51
N GLN A 70 2.89 -11.50 14.31
CA GLN A 70 4.26 -11.85 14.75
C GLN A 70 4.33 -12.12 16.25
N LYS A 71 3.67 -11.27 17.06
CA LYS A 71 3.60 -11.49 18.51
C LYS A 71 2.91 -12.81 18.85
N LEU A 72 1.83 -13.12 18.16
CA LEU A 72 1.09 -14.36 18.35
C LEU A 72 1.95 -15.57 17.99
N GLU A 73 2.67 -15.50 16.87
CA GLU A 73 3.60 -16.55 16.41
C GLU A 73 4.74 -16.80 17.41
N ILE A 74 5.33 -15.75 17.96
CA ILE A 74 6.35 -15.90 19.02
C ILE A 74 5.74 -16.59 20.25
N THR A 75 4.53 -16.21 20.63
CA THR A 75 3.84 -16.79 21.80
C THR A 75 3.53 -18.27 21.60
N THR A 76 3.07 -18.66 20.41
CA THR A 76 2.78 -20.07 20.09
C THR A 76 4.07 -20.89 20.02
N GLN A 77 5.14 -20.37 19.43
CA GLN A 77 6.45 -21.03 19.41
C GLN A 77 7.02 -21.22 20.83
N GLN A 78 6.88 -20.23 21.71
CA GLN A 78 7.30 -20.36 23.11
C GLN A 78 6.51 -21.45 23.84
N ALA A 79 5.19 -21.51 23.65
CA ALA A 79 4.36 -22.56 24.23
C ALA A 79 4.75 -23.96 23.72
N GLN A 80 4.98 -24.11 22.41
CA GLN A 80 5.43 -25.38 21.82
C GLN A 80 6.84 -25.79 22.26
N SER A 81 7.75 -24.82 22.41
CA SER A 81 9.10 -25.05 22.94
C SER A 81 9.04 -25.60 24.38
N LEU A 82 8.25 -24.98 25.25
CA LEU A 82 8.04 -25.45 26.62
C LEU A 82 7.44 -26.86 26.67
N GLU A 83 6.45 -27.14 25.82
CA GLU A 83 5.87 -28.47 25.72
C GLU A 83 6.91 -29.51 25.25
N THR A 84 7.74 -29.14 24.26
CA THR A 84 8.78 -30.02 23.71
C THR A 84 9.85 -30.34 24.75
N VAL A 85 10.32 -29.35 25.51
CA VAL A 85 11.29 -29.55 26.60
C VAL A 85 10.69 -30.41 27.71
N THR A 86 9.43 -30.17 28.07
CA THR A 86 8.73 -30.97 29.09
C THR A 86 8.57 -32.43 28.66
N ARG A 87 8.23 -32.67 27.38
CA ARG A 87 8.10 -34.02 26.83
C ARG A 87 9.45 -34.74 26.71
N ALA A 88 10.50 -34.03 26.29
CA ALA A 88 11.85 -34.59 26.19
C ALA A 88 12.41 -34.96 27.57
N THR A 89 12.21 -34.11 28.58
CA THR A 89 12.65 -34.39 29.96
C THR A 89 11.87 -35.55 30.58
N ALA A 90 10.56 -35.66 30.31
CA ALA A 90 9.76 -36.80 30.72
C ALA A 90 10.20 -38.12 30.04
N MET A 91 10.52 -38.10 28.74
CA MET A 91 11.05 -39.28 28.03
C MET A 91 12.41 -39.75 28.57
N LEU A 92 13.24 -38.82 29.05
CA LEU A 92 14.53 -39.13 29.67
C LEU A 92 14.43 -39.57 31.13
N GLY A 93 13.21 -39.68 31.69
CA GLY A 93 12.98 -40.06 33.08
C GLY A 93 13.48 -39.01 34.09
N LEU A 94 13.68 -37.77 33.65
CA LEU A 94 14.18 -36.70 34.50
C LEU A 94 13.07 -36.19 35.42
N VAL A 95 13.36 -36.10 36.72
CA VAL A 95 12.43 -35.64 37.76
C VAL A 95 12.84 -34.24 38.23
N ARG A 96 11.86 -33.42 38.63
CA ARG A 96 12.10 -32.04 39.06
C ARG A 96 13.09 -32.01 40.25
N ALA A 97 14.17 -31.24 40.12
CA ALA A 97 15.16 -31.11 41.20
C ALA A 97 14.69 -30.05 42.23
N ASP A 98 14.34 -30.49 43.44
CA ASP A 98 13.84 -29.60 44.50
C ASP A 98 14.94 -28.69 45.11
N ARG A 99 16.22 -29.07 45.00
CA ARG A 99 17.37 -28.29 45.52
C ARG A 99 18.60 -28.45 44.62
N PRO A 100 18.80 -27.60 43.61
CA PRO A 100 20.02 -27.62 42.84
C PRO A 100 21.18 -27.06 43.68
N GLU A 101 22.14 -27.91 44.03
CA GLU A 101 23.39 -27.51 44.67
C GLU A 101 24.43 -27.22 43.58
N TYR A 102 24.69 -25.93 43.34
CA TYR A 102 25.65 -25.49 42.35
C TYR A 102 27.05 -25.47 42.96
N LEU A 103 27.89 -26.42 42.57
CA LEU A 103 29.31 -26.39 42.91
C LEU A 103 29.99 -25.26 42.14
N GLN A 104 30.35 -24.19 42.85
CA GLN A 104 31.28 -23.19 42.31
C GLN A 104 32.67 -23.81 42.25
N THR A 105 33.06 -24.29 41.07
CA THR A 105 34.45 -24.64 40.81
C THR A 105 35.28 -23.36 40.85
N ALA A 106 36.36 -23.36 41.62
CA ALA A 106 37.35 -22.28 41.59
C ALA A 106 37.80 -22.10 40.13
N GLY A 107 37.83 -20.85 39.66
CA GLY A 107 37.98 -20.51 38.26
C GLY A 107 39.21 -21.17 37.59
N PRO A 108 39.18 -21.35 36.26
CA PRO A 108 40.30 -21.94 35.53
C PRO A 108 41.58 -21.11 35.74
N SER A 109 42.59 -21.73 36.36
CA SER A 109 43.94 -21.20 36.42
C SER A 109 44.56 -21.30 35.02
N TYR A 110 44.47 -20.23 34.24
CA TYR A 110 45.20 -20.12 32.98
C TYR A 110 46.67 -19.84 33.28
N ALA A 111 47.57 -20.70 32.79
CA ALA A 111 48.99 -20.38 32.71
C ALA A 111 49.19 -19.44 31.52
N LEU A 112 49.50 -18.17 31.77
CA LEU A 112 50.05 -17.31 30.74
C LEU A 112 51.48 -17.78 30.46
N ALA A 113 51.71 -18.33 29.27
CA ALA A 113 53.05 -18.54 28.76
C ALA A 113 53.58 -17.17 28.30
N GLU A 114 54.53 -16.62 29.06
CA GLU A 114 55.49 -15.63 28.54
C GLU A 114 56.55 -16.33 27.68
#